data_AF-A0A815F3R9-F1
#
_entry.id   AF-A0A815F3R9-F1
#
_cell.length_a   1.000
_cell.length_b   1.000
_cell.length_c   1.000
_cell.angle_alpha   90.00
_cell.angle_beta   90.00
_cell.angle_gamma   90.00
#
_symmetry.space_group_name_H-M   'P 1'
#
loop_
_entity.id
_entity.type
_entity.pdbx_description
1 polymer ?
#
loop_
_entity_poly.entity_id
_entity_poly.type
_entity_poly.pdbx_seq_one_letter_code
_entity_poly.pdbx_strand_id
1 'polypeptide(L)' 'MEIFTEQFIFINLINTNEKLSMNIILKKLLNDMMSFSLNQYHHFQSQYHLINCNCKTYVENYQEGYHIPSVHSTLNKSV' A
#
# COMPACT_ATOMS: atom_id res chain seq x y z
N MET A 1 8.57 4.24 16.91
CA MET A 1 7.91 3.03 17.41
C MET A 1 7.56 2.23 16.18
N GLU A 2 8.09 1.02 16.08
CA GLU A 2 7.87 0.11 14.95
C GLU A 2 6.62 -0.72 15.23
N ILE A 3 5.83 -0.99 14.20
CA ILE A 3 4.72 -1.96 14.26
C ILE A 3 5.05 -3.10 13.31
N PHE A 4 5.01 -4.30 13.86
CA PHE A 4 5.11 -5.55 13.13
C PHE A 4 3.70 -6.07 12.86
N THR A 5 3.41 -6.33 11.60
CA THR A 5 2.40 -7.33 11.24
C THR A 5 3.13 -8.63 10.95
N GLU A 6 2.41 -9.74 10.80
CA GLU A 6 3.05 -11.05 10.63
C GLU A 6 4.02 -11.11 9.43
N GLN A 7 3.90 -10.19 8.44
CA GLN A 7 4.81 -10.09 7.29
C GLN A 7 5.26 -8.67 6.89
N PHE A 8 4.66 -7.60 7.40
CA PHE A 8 5.03 -6.23 7.04
C PHE A 8 5.59 -5.46 8.23
N ILE A 9 6.60 -4.63 7.98
CA ILE A 9 7.25 -3.78 8.99
C ILE A 9 6.94 -2.32 8.67
N PHE A 10 6.30 -1.63 9.60
CA PHE A 10 6.01 -0.20 9.50
C PHE A 10 6.92 0.60 10.43
N ILE A 11 7.63 1.56 9.85
CA ILE A 11 8.57 2.43 10.57
C ILE A 11 7.99 3.84 10.64
N ASN A 12 7.95 4.41 11.85
CA ASN A 12 7.57 5.80 12.07
C ASN A 12 8.81 6.63 12.45
N LEU A 13 9.14 7.62 11.62
CA LEU A 13 10.31 8.50 11.76
C LEU A 13 10.06 9.72 12.68
N ILE A 14 8.84 9.95 13.16
CA ILE A 14 8.49 11.12 13.97
C ILE A 14 9.00 10.95 15.42
N ASN A 15 9.80 11.92 15.86
CA ASN A 15 10.44 11.96 17.20
C ASN A 15 9.75 12.93 18.19
N THR A 16 8.46 13.21 18.04
CA THR A 16 7.71 14.11 18.94
C THR A 16 6.89 13.33 19.97
N ASN A 17 6.61 13.97 21.11
CA ASN A 17 5.79 13.42 22.21
C ASN A 17 4.29 13.40 21.90
N GLU A 18 3.84 14.15 20.89
CA GLU A 18 2.49 14.08 20.34
C GLU A 18 2.40 12.94 19.32
N LYS A 19 2.28 11.71 19.83
CA LYS A 19 2.08 10.52 18.99
C LYS A 19 0.61 10.15 18.96
N LEU A 20 -0.08 10.51 17.87
CA LEU A 20 -1.19 9.66 17.44
C LEU A 20 -0.60 8.26 17.25
N SER A 21 -1.04 7.31 18.07
CA SER A 21 -0.46 5.97 18.08
C SER A 21 -0.58 5.37 16.69
N MET A 22 0.52 4.85 16.14
CA MET A 22 0.55 4.25 14.81
C MET A 22 -0.44 3.07 14.71
N ASN A 23 -0.74 2.41 15.84
CA ASN A 23 -1.80 1.40 15.94
C ASN A 23 -3.19 1.97 15.65
N ILE A 24 -3.46 3.23 16.02
CA ILE A 24 -4.74 3.90 15.77
C ILE A 24 -4.86 4.21 14.27
N ILE A 25 -3.81 4.75 13.68
CA ILE A 25 -3.76 5.10 12.24
C ILE A 25 -3.96 3.85 11.38
N LEU A 26 -3.25 2.76 11.71
CA LEU A 26 -3.24 1.54 10.92
C LEU A 26 -4.37 0.57 11.28
N LYS A 27 -5.17 0.82 12.32
CA LYS A 27 -6.14 -0.14 12.86
C LYS A 27 -7.03 -0.77 11.79
N LYS A 28 -7.61 0.07 10.92
CA LYS A 28 -8.49 -0.40 9.84
C LYS A 28 -7.72 -1.29 8.85
N LEU A 29 -6.55 -0.83 8.42
CA LEU A 29 -5.68 -1.58 7.50
C LEU A 29 -5.30 -2.94 8.08
N LEU A 30 -4.91 -2.99 9.36
CA LEU A 30 -4.53 -4.23 10.04
C LEU A 30 -5.72 -5.20 10.11
N ASN A 31 -6.91 -4.69 10.40
CA ASN A 31 -8.13 -5.51 10.40
C ASN A 31 -8.45 -6.07 9.02
N ASP A 32 -8.36 -5.24 7.97
CA ASP A 32 -8.59 -5.67 6.60
C ASP A 32 -7.54 -6.71 6.17
N MET A 33 -6.27 -6.52 6.57
CA MET A 33 -5.16 -7.45 6.30
C MET A 33 -5.34 -8.82 6.96
N MET A 34 -5.97 -8.91 8.14
CA MET A 34 -6.23 -10.20 8.80
C MET A 34 -7.12 -11.14 7.97
N SER A 35 -7.93 -10.60 7.05
CA SER A 35 -8.72 -11.42 6.12
C SER A 35 -7.87 -12.16 5.08
N PHE A 36 -6.63 -11.72 4.88
CA PHE A 36 -5.66 -12.37 4.02
C PHE A 36 -4.76 -13.25 4.89
N SER A 37 -4.59 -14.52 4.52
CA SER A 37 -3.66 -15.43 5.21
C SER A 37 -2.20 -15.09 4.89
N LEU A 38 -1.75 -13.91 5.31
CA LEU A 38 -0.48 -13.30 4.92
C LEU A 38 0.70 -14.24 5.20
N ASN A 39 0.67 -15.03 6.27
CA ASN A 39 1.70 -16.01 6.61
C ASN A 39 2.03 -17.04 5.53
N GLN A 40 1.13 -17.26 4.56
CA GLN A 40 1.34 -18.20 3.46
C GLN A 40 2.09 -17.56 2.29
N TYR A 41 2.20 -16.24 2.27
CA TYR A 41 2.89 -15.51 1.21
C TYR A 41 4.39 -15.51 1.46
N HIS A 42 5.16 -15.48 0.39
CA HIS A 42 6.60 -15.27 0.42
C HIS A 42 6.97 -14.28 -0.68
N HIS A 43 8.10 -13.59 -0.48
CA HIS A 43 8.63 -12.71 -1.51
C HIS A 43 8.99 -13.52 -2.76
N PHE A 44 8.45 -13.10 -3.91
CA PHE A 44 8.77 -13.68 -5.21
C PHE A 44 9.72 -12.78 -6.02
N GLN A 45 9.39 -11.48 -6.11
CA GLN A 45 10.15 -10.53 -6.91
C GLN A 45 9.92 -9.09 -6.42
N SER A 46 10.91 -8.22 -6.63
CA SER A 46 10.78 -6.76 -6.53
C SER A 46 11.19 -6.10 -7.86
N GLN A 47 10.44 -5.08 -8.26
CA GLN A 47 10.74 -4.24 -9.43
C GLN A 47 10.75 -2.78 -9.00
N TYR A 48 11.66 -2.00 -9.57
CA TYR A 48 11.86 -0.59 -9.23
C TYR A 48 11.85 0.24 -10.50
N HIS A 49 11.03 1.29 -10.51
CA HIS A 49 10.91 2.21 -11.62
C HIS A 49 11.01 3.65 -11.11
N LEU A 50 11.85 4.46 -11.76
CA LEU A 50 11.86 5.89 -11.52
C LEU A 50 10.73 6.52 -12.34
N ILE A 51 9.74 7.09 -11.65
CA ILE A 51 8.62 7.78 -12.28
C ILE A 51 8.81 9.28 -12.06
N ASN A 52 8.84 10.05 -13.15
CA ASN A 52 9.02 11.49 -13.10
C ASN A 52 7.68 12.20 -12.83
N CYS A 53 7.11 11.99 -11.63
CA CYS A 53 5.88 12.66 -11.20
C CYS A 53 5.86 12.89 -9.68
N ASN A 54 4.91 13.69 -9.20
CA ASN A 54 4.66 13.78 -7.76
C ASN A 54 4.09 12.45 -7.24
N CYS A 55 4.48 12.03 -6.03
CA CYS A 55 3.94 10.81 -5.42
C CYS A 55 2.42 10.86 -5.23
N LYS A 56 1.83 12.04 -5.01
CA LYS A 56 0.38 12.19 -4.88
C LYS A 56 -0.36 11.81 -6.16
N THR A 57 0.15 12.26 -7.31
CA THR A 57 -0.42 11.92 -8.63
C THR A 57 -0.42 10.42 -8.88
N TYR A 58 0.64 9.72 -8.44
CA TYR A 58 0.70 8.26 -8.56
C TYR A 58 -0.33 7.55 -7.66
N VAL A 59 -0.54 8.05 -6.44
CA VAL A 59 -1.57 7.53 -5.53
C VAL A 59 -2.97 7.81 -6.07
N GLU A 60 -3.24 9.01 -6.58
CA GLU A 60 -4.51 9.41 -7.18
C GLU A 60 -4.86 8.52 -8.38
N ASN A 61 -3.88 8.18 -9.23
CA ASN A 61 -4.07 7.26 -10.35
C ASN A 61 -4.53 5.86 -9.90
N TYR A 62 -4.02 5.35 -8.77
CA TYR A 62 -4.42 4.04 -8.26
C TYR A 62 -5.84 4.04 -7.65
N GLN A 63 -6.34 5.20 -7.22
CA GLN A 63 -7.64 5.31 -6.54
C GLN A 63 -8.85 5.34 -7.49
N GLU A 64 -8.63 5.35 -8.81
CA GLU A 64 -9.68 5.43 -9.81
C GLU A 64 -9.46 4.44 -10.97
N GLY A 65 -10.54 4.12 -11.69
CA GLY A 65 -10.50 3.23 -12.86
C GLY A 65 -11.05 3.86 -14.15
N TYR A 66 -11.33 5.16 -14.15
CA TYR A 66 -11.82 5.93 -15.30
C TYR A 66 -10.87 5.86 -16.50
N HIS A 67 -9.56 5.90 -16.26
CA HIS A 67 -8.55 5.85 -17.32
C HIS A 67 -8.35 4.44 -17.93
N ILE A 68 -8.75 3.37 -17.21
CA ILE A 68 -8.46 1.97 -17.58
C ILE A 68 -8.89 1.62 -19.02
N PRO A 69 -10.11 1.94 -19.50
CA PRO A 69 -10.52 1.59 -20.85
C PRO A 69 -9.66 2.23 -21.94
N SER A 70 -9.15 3.44 -21.67
CA SER A 70 -8.41 4.24 -22.64
C SER A 70 -6.91 3.94 -22.65
N VAL A 71 -6.32 3.55 -21.51
CA VAL A 71 -4.86 3.41 -21.38
C VAL A 71 -4.38 1.99 -21.05
N HIS A 72 -5.26 1.10 -20.61
CA HIS A 72 -4.92 -0.27 -20.20
C HIS A 72 -5.70 -1.32 -20.98
N SER A 73 -5.46 -1.38 -22.29
CA SER A 73 -6.12 -2.32 -23.22
C SER A 73 -5.94 -3.80 -22.85
N THR A 74 -4.86 -4.16 -22.14
CA THR A 74 -4.63 -5.54 -21.65
C THR A 74 -5.37 -5.83 -20.35
N LEU A 75 -5.54 -4.84 -19.47
CA LEU A 75 -6.28 -5.00 -18.22
C LEU A 75 -7.80 -5.05 -18.49
N ASN A 76 -8.28 -4.23 -19.43
CA ASN A 76 -9.69 -4.12 -19.79
C ASN A 76 -10.23 -5.35 -20.56
N LYS A 77 -9.37 -6.26 -21.03
CA LYS A 77 -9.78 -7.52 -21.69
C LYS A 77 -10.28 -8.58 -20.71
N SER A 78 -10.04 -8.37 -19.41
CA SER A 78 -10.33 -9.32 -18.34
C SER A 78 -11.61 -9.00 -17.57
N VAL A 79 -12.40 -8.02 -18.06
CA VAL A 79 -13.71 -7.64 -17.51
C VAL A 79 -14.82 -8.11 -18.47
#